data_AF-A0A2G8LHD9-F1
#
_entry.id   AF-A0A2G8LHD9-F1
#
_cell.length_a   1.000
_cell.length_b   1.000
_cell.length_c   1.000
_cell.angle_alpha   90.00
_cell.angle_beta   90.00
_cell.angle_gamma   90.00
#
_symmetry.space_group_name_H-M   'P 1'
#
loop_
_entity.id
_entity.type
_entity.pdbx_description
1 polymer ?
#
loop_
_entity_poly.entity_id
_entity_poly.type
_entity_poly.pdbx_seq_one_letter_code
_entity_poly.pdbx_strand_id
1 'polypeptide(L)'
;MSFIPLFVHSLKPLDIEVMKRLDKVCNVMPVISKADTLTIEERATFKNSWNKEIKEELKKHGVQTYPMKGVNEDADDAKINDVVKDPLSSYFILVSHLSQDQIPFAVVGSDKTHEIDGKKVLGRLTNWGLIEVENPKHCEFSHLRNMLIRTHMQDLKEVTDSIHYENFRRERLAANKSSESRGESLLTNISTFYCKQLFSAF
;
A
#
# COMPACT_ATOMS: atom_id res chain seq x y z
N MET A 1 1.02 0.03 -7.05
CA MET A 1 0.78 0.38 -5.65
C MET A 1 0.90 1.89 -5.50
N SER A 2 -0.06 2.53 -4.83
CA SER A 2 -0.10 3.97 -4.63
C SER A 2 0.02 4.32 -3.14
N PHE A 3 0.91 5.24 -2.82
CA PHE A 3 1.06 5.79 -1.46
C PHE A 3 0.30 7.10 -1.34
N ILE A 4 -0.55 7.20 -0.34
CA ILE A 4 -1.35 8.41 -0.14
C ILE A 4 -0.87 9.10 1.13
N PRO A 5 -0.30 10.31 1.01
CA PRO A 5 0.16 11.06 2.16
C PRO A 5 -1.04 11.52 2.98
N LEU A 6 -1.00 11.28 4.28
CA LEU A 6 -2.01 11.77 5.21
C LEU A 6 -1.50 12.98 5.99
N PHE A 7 -2.39 13.96 6.20
CA PHE A 7 -2.15 15.11 7.06
C PHE A 7 -2.70 14.87 8.46
N VAL A 8 -2.07 15.47 9.47
CA VAL A 8 -2.18 15.16 10.91
C VAL A 8 -3.55 15.40 11.53
N HIS A 9 -4.40 16.21 10.90
CA HIS A 9 -5.64 16.64 11.54
C HIS A 9 -6.83 15.75 11.19
N SER A 10 -7.07 15.52 9.90
CA SER A 10 -8.16 14.70 9.42
C SER A 10 -7.95 14.36 7.95
N LEU A 11 -8.64 13.32 7.51
CA LEU A 11 -8.62 12.91 6.12
C LEU A 11 -9.50 13.86 5.31
N LYS A 12 -8.96 14.51 4.29
CA LYS A 12 -9.72 15.51 3.53
C LYS A 12 -10.73 14.78 2.63
N PRO A 13 -11.88 15.39 2.31
CA PRO A 13 -12.82 14.82 1.33
C PRO A 13 -12.16 14.51 -0.02
N LEU A 14 -11.17 15.32 -0.43
CA LEU A 14 -10.36 15.07 -1.62
C LEU A 14 -9.54 13.78 -1.50
N ASP A 15 -8.96 13.51 -0.33
CA ASP A 15 -8.17 12.30 -0.11
C ASP A 15 -9.07 11.05 -0.20
N ILE A 16 -10.31 11.12 0.32
CA ILE A 16 -11.32 10.05 0.20
C ILE A 16 -11.64 9.78 -1.28
N GLU A 17 -11.94 10.83 -2.04
CA GLU A 17 -12.34 10.68 -3.44
C GLU A 17 -11.19 10.16 -4.30
N VAL A 18 -9.95 10.60 -4.04
CA VAL A 18 -8.76 10.07 -4.70
C VAL A 18 -8.56 8.60 -4.35
N MET A 19 -8.66 8.23 -3.06
CA MET A 19 -8.56 6.85 -2.61
C MET A 19 -9.60 5.94 -3.27
N LYS A 20 -10.85 6.40 -3.37
CA LYS A 20 -11.98 5.68 -3.96
C LYS A 20 -11.86 5.45 -5.47
N ARG A 21 -11.00 6.21 -6.14
CA ARG A 21 -10.66 5.99 -7.56
C ARG A 21 -9.46 5.08 -7.70
N LEU A 22 -8.48 5.20 -6.81
CA LEU A 22 -7.24 4.43 -6.85
C LEU A 22 -7.43 2.98 -6.40
N ASP A 23 -8.26 2.73 -5.39
CA ASP A 23 -8.51 1.39 -4.85
C ASP A 23 -9.10 0.42 -5.88
N LYS A 24 -9.81 0.93 -6.90
CA LYS A 24 -10.35 0.11 -8.00
C LYS A 24 -9.26 -0.43 -8.92
N VAL A 25 -8.15 0.29 -9.06
CA VAL A 25 -7.13 0.04 -10.09
C VAL A 25 -5.78 -0.40 -9.51
N CYS A 26 -5.54 -0.21 -8.21
CA CYS A 26 -4.28 -0.59 -7.59
C CYS A 26 -4.39 -0.72 -6.06
N ASN A 27 -3.42 -1.44 -5.49
CA ASN A 27 -3.20 -1.50 -4.05
C ASN A 27 -2.93 -0.09 -3.49
N VAL A 28 -3.75 0.36 -2.53
CA VAL A 28 -3.63 1.66 -1.88
C VAL A 28 -3.06 1.50 -0.47
N MET A 29 -1.91 2.13 -0.19
CA MET A 29 -1.32 2.14 1.15
C MET A 29 -1.27 3.56 1.73
N PRO A 30 -1.95 3.79 2.86
CA PRO A 30 -1.87 5.05 3.57
C PRO A 30 -0.54 5.16 4.33
N VAL A 31 0.11 6.33 4.22
CA VAL A 31 1.36 6.64 4.93
C VAL A 31 1.31 8.05 5.50
N ILE A 32 1.95 8.26 6.65
CA ILE A 32 2.19 9.60 7.19
C ILE A 32 3.49 10.09 6.56
N SER A 33 3.37 10.95 5.55
CA SER A 33 4.53 11.50 4.84
C SER A 33 5.19 12.62 5.64
N LYS A 34 6.50 12.83 5.44
CA LYS A 34 7.28 13.87 6.13
C LYS A 34 7.10 13.80 7.64
N ALA A 35 7.22 12.60 8.20
CA ALA A 35 7.03 12.39 9.63
C ALA A 35 8.02 13.18 10.50
N ASP A 36 9.09 13.71 9.93
CA ASP A 36 10.01 14.66 10.56
C ASP A 36 9.37 16.00 10.92
N THR A 37 8.19 16.32 10.38
CA THR A 37 7.44 17.52 10.76
C THR A 37 6.56 17.33 11.99
N LEU A 38 6.52 16.12 12.55
CA LEU A 38 5.62 15.75 13.65
C LEU A 38 6.40 15.45 14.91
N THR A 39 5.84 15.83 16.05
CA THR A 39 6.34 15.32 17.32
C THR A 39 5.93 13.85 17.50
N ILE A 40 6.58 13.18 18.46
CA ILE A 40 6.29 11.79 18.79
C ILE A 40 4.83 11.65 19.29
N GLU A 41 4.36 12.64 20.04
CA GLU A 41 3.00 12.72 20.60
C GLU A 41 1.95 12.94 19.50
N GLU A 42 2.22 13.86 18.56
CA GLU A 42 1.33 14.11 17.41
C GLU A 42 1.22 12.87 16.53
N ARG A 43 2.35 12.20 16.26
CA ARG A 43 2.37 10.93 15.53
C ARG A 43 1.55 9.86 16.22
N ALA A 44 1.68 9.71 17.55
CA ALA A 44 0.91 8.73 18.32
C ALA A 44 -0.59 9.05 18.29
N THR A 45 -0.95 10.33 18.42
CA THR A 45 -2.34 10.80 18.34
C THR A 45 -2.95 10.50 16.98
N PHE A 46 -2.21 10.78 15.90
CA PHE A 46 -2.65 10.48 14.54
C PHE A 46 -2.87 8.97 14.33
N LYS A 47 -1.93 8.13 14.78
CA LYS A 47 -2.08 6.66 14.70
C LYS A 47 -3.30 6.16 15.49
N ASN A 48 -3.57 6.76 16.64
CA ASN A 48 -4.75 6.42 17.44
C ASN A 48 -6.06 6.81 16.74
N SER A 49 -6.14 8.02 16.18
CA SER A 49 -7.30 8.46 15.38
C SER A 49 -7.46 7.59 14.13
N TRP A 50 -6.36 7.22 13.48
CA TRP A 50 -6.38 6.32 12.33
C TRP A 50 -7.05 4.98 12.65
N ASN A 51 -6.63 4.34 13.75
CA ASN A 51 -7.14 3.03 14.14
C ASN A 51 -8.59 3.06 14.62
N LYS A 52 -9.08 4.19 15.13
CA LYS A 52 -10.44 4.31 15.69
C LYS A 52 -11.47 4.87 14.71
N GLU A 53 -11.09 5.87 13.91
CA GLU A 53 -12.04 6.70 13.18
C GLU A 53 -11.81 6.61 11.68
N ILE A 54 -10.57 6.89 11.23
CA ILE A 54 -10.28 7.03 9.79
C ILE A 54 -10.47 5.70 9.05
N LYS A 55 -10.01 4.58 9.62
CA LYS A 55 -10.23 3.25 9.02
C LYS A 55 -11.72 2.95 8.81
N GLU A 56 -12.56 3.29 9.79
CA GLU A 56 -14.01 3.07 9.69
C GLU A 56 -14.67 4.00 8.68
N GLU A 57 -14.25 5.27 8.64
CA GLU A 57 -14.74 6.25 7.68
C GLU A 57 -14.43 5.84 6.25
N LEU A 58 -13.20 5.37 5.97
CA LEU A 58 -12.82 4.86 4.66
C LEU A 58 -13.68 3.66 4.26
N LYS A 59 -13.92 2.73 5.19
CA LYS A 59 -14.81 1.59 4.96
C LYS A 59 -16.25 2.03 4.63
N LYS A 60 -16.79 3.03 5.33
CA LYS A 60 -18.13 3.61 5.06
C LYS A 60 -18.22 4.23 3.66
N HIS A 61 -17.13 4.81 3.17
CA HIS A 61 -17.06 5.38 1.81
C HIS A 61 -16.78 4.34 0.71
N GLY A 62 -16.63 3.06 1.09
CA GLY A 62 -16.33 1.95 0.19
C GLY A 62 -14.88 1.93 -0.28
N VAL A 63 -13.98 2.59 0.44
CA VAL A 63 -12.54 2.61 0.14
C VAL A 63 -11.87 1.39 0.77
N GLN A 64 -11.18 0.59 -0.05
CA GLN A 64 -10.38 -0.53 0.43
C GLN A 64 -8.89 -0.20 0.40
N THR A 65 -8.27 -0.14 1.58
CA THR A 65 -6.83 0.03 1.72
C THR A 65 -6.14 -1.31 1.92
N TYR A 66 -4.85 -1.37 1.56
CA TYR A 66 -4.01 -2.52 1.79
C TYR A 66 -3.59 -2.60 3.27
N PRO A 67 -3.57 -3.79 3.89
CA PRO A 67 -4.01 -5.07 3.33
C PRO A 67 -5.54 -5.16 3.24
N MET A 68 -6.05 -5.61 2.09
CA MET A 68 -7.50 -5.73 1.85
C MET A 68 -8.07 -6.83 2.74
N LYS A 69 -8.94 -6.47 3.69
CA LYS A 69 -9.71 -7.44 4.46
C LYS A 69 -10.74 -8.09 3.53
N GLY A 70 -10.73 -9.43 3.44
CA GLY A 70 -11.70 -10.18 2.65
C GLY A 70 -11.19 -11.01 1.49
N VAL A 71 -9.87 -11.10 1.22
CA VAL A 71 -9.37 -12.17 0.32
C VAL A 71 -9.42 -13.54 1.02
N ASN A 72 -9.32 -13.56 2.36
CA ASN A 72 -9.29 -14.80 3.16
C ASN A 72 -10.39 -14.89 4.25
N GLU A 73 -11.17 -13.83 4.52
CA GLU A 73 -12.09 -13.82 5.69
C GLU A 73 -13.42 -14.56 5.43
N ASP A 74 -13.88 -14.68 4.18
CA ASP A 74 -15.14 -15.40 3.88
C ASP A 74 -14.95 -16.94 3.71
N ALA A 75 -13.72 -17.43 3.82
CA ALA A 75 -13.40 -18.86 3.60
C ALA A 75 -12.82 -19.61 4.83
N ASP A 76 -12.29 -18.91 5.85
CA ASP A 76 -11.27 -19.52 6.70
C ASP A 76 -11.46 -19.46 8.23
N ASP A 77 -12.56 -18.95 8.79
CA ASP A 77 -12.77 -19.06 10.25
C ASP A 77 -12.84 -20.54 10.73
N ALA A 78 -13.16 -21.47 9.82
CA ALA A 78 -13.10 -22.92 10.08
C ALA A 78 -11.81 -23.62 9.59
N LYS A 79 -10.93 -22.95 8.82
CA LYS A 79 -9.73 -23.56 8.19
C LYS A 79 -8.39 -23.05 8.73
N ILE A 80 -8.38 -22.01 9.56
CA ILE A 80 -7.16 -21.52 10.24
C ILE A 80 -6.42 -22.67 10.96
N ASN A 81 -7.14 -23.65 11.52
CA ASN A 81 -6.51 -24.77 12.22
C ASN A 81 -5.76 -25.77 11.32
N ASP A 82 -6.06 -25.85 10.02
CA ASP A 82 -5.37 -26.79 9.10
C ASP A 82 -4.23 -26.12 8.31
N VAL A 83 -4.27 -24.81 8.10
CA VAL A 83 -3.21 -24.03 7.42
C VAL A 83 -1.97 -23.80 8.32
N VAL A 84 -2.11 -23.99 9.64
CA VAL A 84 -1.07 -23.76 10.66
C VAL A 84 0.01 -24.87 10.72
N LYS A 85 -0.03 -25.87 9.83
CA LYS A 85 0.99 -26.95 9.83
C LYS A 85 2.31 -26.54 9.19
N ASP A 86 2.33 -25.50 8.35
CA ASP A 86 3.56 -24.95 7.78
C ASP A 86 4.06 -23.74 8.61
N PRO A 87 5.26 -23.82 9.23
CA PRO A 87 5.86 -22.69 9.95
C PRO A 87 5.95 -21.39 9.16
N LEU A 88 6.12 -21.47 7.84
CA LEU A 88 6.20 -20.30 6.95
C LEU A 88 4.84 -19.61 6.80
N SER A 89 3.75 -20.38 6.72
CA SER A 89 2.39 -19.84 6.60
C SER A 89 1.92 -19.19 7.90
N SER A 90 2.26 -19.77 9.06
CA SER A 90 2.00 -19.13 10.36
C SER A 90 2.80 -17.85 10.55
N TYR A 91 4.08 -17.84 10.13
CA TYR A 91 4.88 -16.62 10.16
C TYR A 91 4.28 -15.53 9.27
N PHE A 92 3.82 -15.87 8.06
CA PHE A 92 3.17 -14.93 7.15
C PHE A 92 1.90 -14.32 7.76
N ILE A 93 0.98 -15.14 8.30
CA ILE A 93 -0.25 -14.67 8.96
C ILE A 93 0.07 -13.74 10.13
N LEU A 94 1.03 -14.10 10.99
CA LEU A 94 1.48 -13.27 12.10
C LEU A 94 2.04 -11.92 11.61
N VAL A 95 2.86 -11.95 10.56
CA VAL A 95 3.46 -10.74 9.97
C VAL A 95 2.39 -9.85 9.32
N SER A 96 1.36 -10.42 8.69
CA SER A 96 0.23 -9.68 8.14
C SER A 96 -0.61 -8.99 9.23
N HIS A 97 -0.89 -9.68 10.33
CA HIS A 97 -1.59 -9.07 11.48
C HIS A 97 -0.77 -7.96 12.14
N LEU A 98 0.54 -8.18 12.35
CA LEU A 98 1.43 -7.16 12.91
C LEU A 98 1.50 -5.90 12.02
N SER A 99 1.38 -6.07 10.71
CA SER A 99 1.43 -4.95 9.75
C SER A 99 0.16 -4.08 9.79
N GLN A 100 -1.01 -4.64 10.14
CA GLN A 100 -2.27 -3.87 10.20
C GLN A 100 -2.28 -2.82 11.31
N ASP A 101 -1.61 -3.10 12.43
CA ASP A 101 -1.52 -2.19 13.57
C ASP A 101 -0.45 -1.11 13.37
N GLN A 102 0.54 -1.38 12.51
CA GLN A 102 1.61 -0.42 12.20
C GLN A 102 1.21 0.60 11.14
N ILE A 103 0.23 0.28 10.28
CA ILE A 103 -0.27 1.18 9.24
C ILE A 103 -1.17 2.26 9.89
N PRO A 104 -0.89 3.55 9.63
CA PRO A 104 -0.03 4.07 8.56
C PRO A 104 1.42 4.27 9.04
N PHE A 105 2.37 3.92 8.18
CA PHE A 105 3.80 4.12 8.47
C PHE A 105 4.17 5.60 8.44
N ALA A 106 4.86 6.06 9.47
CA ALA A 106 5.40 7.41 9.60
C ALA A 106 6.78 7.51 8.98
N VAL A 107 6.84 7.97 7.73
CA VAL A 107 8.04 7.87 6.89
C VAL A 107 8.63 9.23 6.56
N VAL A 108 9.95 9.24 6.45
CA VAL A 108 10.75 10.36 5.92
C VAL A 108 11.45 9.86 4.67
N GLY A 109 11.33 10.60 3.57
CA GLY A 109 12.02 10.29 2.32
C GLY A 109 13.25 11.18 2.14
N SER A 110 14.33 10.62 1.60
CA SER A 110 15.48 11.37 1.12
C SER A 110 16.12 10.67 -0.07
N ASP A 111 16.60 11.44 -1.03
CA ASP A 111 17.46 11.04 -2.15
C ASP A 111 18.95 11.37 -1.89
N LYS A 112 19.26 12.03 -0.77
CA LYS A 112 20.61 12.46 -0.41
C LYS A 112 21.27 11.46 0.53
N THR A 113 22.55 11.22 0.26
CA THR A 113 23.42 10.41 1.13
C THR A 113 24.37 11.32 1.92
N HIS A 114 24.62 10.93 3.15
CA HIS A 114 25.52 11.60 4.08
C HIS A 114 26.45 10.56 4.70
N GLU A 115 27.66 10.97 5.10
CA GLU A 115 28.63 10.07 5.71
C GLU A 115 28.63 10.25 7.23
N ILE A 116 28.41 9.15 7.96
CA ILE A 116 28.47 9.07 9.43
C ILE A 116 29.35 7.88 9.77
N ASP A 117 30.41 8.09 10.56
CA ASP A 117 31.34 7.02 10.98
C ASP A 117 31.87 6.16 9.81
N GLY A 118 32.17 6.80 8.66
CA GLY A 118 32.65 6.13 7.45
C GLY A 118 31.58 5.35 6.68
N LYS A 119 30.30 5.41 7.10
CA LYS A 119 29.17 4.77 6.42
C LYS A 119 28.32 5.81 5.70
N LYS A 120 28.00 5.54 4.44
CA LYS A 120 27.01 6.33 3.69
C LYS A 120 25.60 5.92 4.11
N VAL A 121 24.85 6.88 4.64
CA VAL A 121 23.46 6.71 5.05
C VAL A 121 22.56 7.65 4.25
N LEU A 122 21.37 7.20 3.89
CA LEU A 122 20.33 8.07 3.33
C LEU A 122 19.77 8.93 4.46
N GLY A 123 19.72 10.24 4.24
CA GLY A 123 19.29 11.15 5.29
C GLY A 123 18.87 12.53 4.81
N ARG A 124 18.09 13.21 5.64
CA ARG A 124 17.62 14.58 5.42
C ARG A 124 18.30 15.50 6.43
N LEU A 125 19.10 16.44 5.94
CA LEU A 125 19.73 17.45 6.79
C LEU A 125 18.70 18.54 7.14
N THR A 126 18.55 18.81 8.43
CA THR A 126 17.72 19.88 8.98
C THR A 126 18.57 20.84 9.81
N ASN A 127 17.97 21.93 10.30
CA ASN A 127 18.66 22.86 11.18
C ASN A 127 19.01 22.27 12.56
N TRP A 128 18.39 21.14 12.94
CA TRP A 128 18.57 20.50 14.24
C TRP A 128 19.42 19.23 14.18
N GLY A 129 19.79 18.78 12.98
CA GLY A 129 20.58 17.57 12.78
C GLY A 129 20.20 16.80 11.53
N LEU A 130 20.84 15.64 11.38
CA LEU A 130 20.65 14.72 10.27
C LEU A 130 19.62 13.65 10.65
N ILE A 131 18.55 13.58 9.88
CA ILE A 131 17.51 12.56 10.03
C ILE A 131 17.87 11.40 9.10
N GLU A 132 18.45 10.35 9.66
CA GLU A 132 18.70 9.10 8.94
C GLU A 132 17.38 8.38 8.60
N VAL A 133 17.15 8.14 7.31
CA VAL A 133 15.89 7.56 6.80
C VAL A 133 15.75 6.10 7.22
N GLU A 134 16.84 5.33 7.26
CA GLU A 134 16.77 3.90 7.60
C GLU A 134 16.81 3.62 9.11
N ASN A 135 17.04 4.65 9.94
CA ASN A 135 17.13 4.50 11.38
C ASN A 135 15.72 4.41 12.02
N PRO A 136 15.33 3.27 12.64
CA PRO A 136 14.01 3.10 13.25
C PRO A 136 13.70 4.09 14.38
N LYS A 137 14.72 4.71 14.98
CA LYS A 137 14.54 5.75 15.99
C LYS A 137 14.07 7.08 15.39
N HIS A 138 14.32 7.30 14.11
CA HIS A 138 13.96 8.54 13.41
C HIS A 138 12.64 8.41 12.65
N CYS A 139 12.45 7.32 11.90
CA CYS A 139 11.20 7.09 11.18
C CYS A 139 10.96 5.60 10.89
N GLU A 140 9.78 5.29 10.36
CA GLU A 140 9.32 3.92 10.13
C GLU A 140 9.58 3.44 8.70
N PHE A 141 10.41 4.15 7.93
CA PHE A 141 10.72 3.79 6.54
C PHE A 141 11.31 2.38 6.42
N SER A 142 12.17 1.96 7.34
CA SER A 142 12.75 0.61 7.35
C SER A 142 11.67 -0.48 7.50
N HIS A 143 10.63 -0.23 8.30
CA HIS A 143 9.47 -1.12 8.44
C HIS A 143 8.67 -1.17 7.15
N LEU A 144 8.37 -0.01 6.55
CA LEU A 144 7.69 0.07 5.27
C LEU A 144 8.45 -0.70 4.17
N ARG A 145 9.76 -0.46 4.03
CA ARG A 145 10.62 -1.15 3.06
C ARG A 145 10.62 -2.66 3.25
N ASN A 146 10.78 -3.13 4.49
CA ASN A 146 10.78 -4.55 4.79
C ASN A 146 9.42 -5.19 4.49
N MET A 147 8.33 -4.50 4.83
CA MET A 147 6.97 -4.94 4.53
C MET A 147 6.78 -5.11 3.01
N LEU A 148 7.14 -4.09 2.23
CA LEU A 148 6.99 -4.09 0.77
C LEU A 148 7.86 -5.13 0.07
N ILE A 149 9.14 -5.21 0.43
CA ILE A 149 10.13 -5.95 -0.36
C ILE A 149 10.33 -7.38 0.15
N ARG A 150 10.21 -7.60 1.46
CA ARG A 150 10.56 -8.90 2.06
C ARG A 150 9.35 -9.77 2.34
N THR A 151 8.23 -9.19 2.76
CA THR A 151 7.12 -9.98 3.30
C THR A 151 5.87 -9.95 2.42
N HIS A 152 5.46 -8.80 1.88
CA HIS A 152 4.16 -8.65 1.20
C HIS A 152 4.25 -8.44 -0.32
N MET A 153 5.45 -8.51 -0.91
CA MET A 153 5.60 -8.30 -2.36
C MET A 153 4.74 -9.27 -3.18
N GLN A 154 4.71 -10.54 -2.77
CA GLN A 154 3.99 -11.59 -3.48
C GLN A 154 2.47 -11.36 -3.40
N ASP A 155 1.94 -11.10 -2.20
CA ASP A 155 0.53 -10.78 -1.99
C ASP A 155 0.09 -9.52 -2.77
N LEU A 156 0.92 -8.46 -2.77
CA LEU A 156 0.67 -7.26 -3.58
C LEU A 156 0.58 -7.57 -5.09
N LYS A 157 1.40 -8.50 -5.59
CA LYS A 157 1.33 -8.97 -6.99
C LYS A 157 0.04 -9.77 -7.23
N GLU A 158 -0.30 -10.69 -6.34
CA GLU A 158 -1.50 -11.53 -6.44
C GLU A 158 -2.78 -10.72 -6.42
N VAL A 159 -2.91 -9.73 -5.52
CA VAL A 159 -4.04 -8.81 -5.50
C VAL A 159 -4.11 -7.98 -6.80
N THR A 160 -2.96 -7.55 -7.31
CA THR A 160 -2.93 -6.80 -8.57
C THR A 160 -3.41 -7.65 -9.75
N ASP A 161 -3.02 -8.91 -9.83
CA ASP A 161 -3.41 -9.80 -10.91
C ASP A 161 -4.88 -10.25 -10.77
N SER A 162 -5.21 -10.87 -9.64
CA SER A 162 -6.51 -11.52 -9.40
C SER A 162 -7.67 -10.53 -9.21
N ILE A 163 -7.40 -9.32 -8.73
CA ILE A 163 -8.44 -8.31 -8.45
C ILE A 163 -8.35 -7.18 -9.47
N HIS A 164 -7.27 -6.38 -9.45
CA HIS A 164 -7.23 -5.14 -10.24
C HIS A 164 -7.19 -5.40 -11.74
N TYR A 165 -6.32 -6.31 -12.19
CA TYR A 165 -6.20 -6.66 -13.60
C TYR A 165 -7.44 -7.41 -14.10
N GLU A 166 -7.96 -8.38 -13.36
CA GLU A 166 -9.18 -9.10 -13.74
C GLU A 166 -10.42 -8.18 -13.79
N ASN A 167 -10.56 -7.21 -12.89
CA ASN A 167 -11.61 -6.18 -12.98
C ASN A 167 -11.50 -5.39 -14.27
N PHE A 168 -10.30 -4.86 -14.55
CA PHE A 168 -10.04 -4.11 -15.77
C PHE A 168 -10.30 -4.96 -17.04
N ARG A 169 -9.87 -6.22 -17.04
CA ARG A 169 -10.07 -7.16 -18.15
C ARG A 169 -11.56 -7.40 -18.41
N ARG A 170 -12.35 -7.60 -17.36
CA ARG A 170 -13.81 -7.77 -17.45
C ARG A 170 -14.50 -6.54 -18.03
N GLU A 171 -14.15 -5.34 -17.55
CA GLU A 171 -14.69 -4.08 -18.06
C GLU A 171 -14.38 -3.88 -19.55
N ARG A 172 -13.14 -4.16 -19.96
CA ARG A 172 -12.72 -4.06 -21.38
C ARG A 172 -13.44 -5.05 -22.28
N LEU A 173 -13.60 -6.30 -21.84
CA LEU A 173 -14.34 -7.30 -22.61
C LEU A 173 -15.82 -6.93 -22.76
N ALA A 174 -16.44 -6.37 -21.72
CA ALA A 174 -17.82 -5.90 -21.78
C ALA A 174 -17.98 -4.70 -22.74
N ALA A 175 -17.06 -3.74 -22.70
CA ALA A 175 -17.02 -2.61 -23.63
C ALA A 175 -16.76 -3.05 -25.08
N ASN A 176 -15.92 -4.07 -25.29
CA ASN A 176 -15.66 -4.57 -26.63
C ASN A 176 -16.89 -5.26 -27.24
N LYS A 177 -17.64 -6.03 -26.44
CA LYS A 177 -18.92 -6.63 -26.87
C LYS A 177 -19.97 -5.58 -27.23
N SER A 178 -19.98 -4.42 -26.55
CA SER A 178 -20.85 -3.31 -26.94
C SER A 178 -20.34 -2.58 -28.18
N SER A 179 -19.02 -2.51 -28.40
CA SER A 179 -18.41 -1.93 -29.62
C SER A 179 -18.42 -2.85 -30.84
N GLU A 180 -18.55 -4.18 -30.71
CA GLU A 180 -18.78 -5.07 -31.86
C GLU A 180 -20.14 -4.80 -32.53
N SER A 181 -21.05 -4.09 -31.84
CA SER A 181 -22.26 -3.51 -32.45
C SER A 181 -22.02 -2.18 -33.21
N ARG A 182 -20.82 -1.59 -33.09
CA ARG A 182 -20.37 -0.34 -33.71
C ARG A 182 -18.89 -0.48 -34.10
N GLY A 183 -18.62 -1.18 -35.19
CA GLY A 183 -17.28 -1.58 -35.59
C GLY A 183 -16.29 -0.42 -35.65
N GLU A 184 -15.25 -0.48 -34.81
CA GLU A 184 -13.99 0.25 -34.96
C GLU A 184 -12.88 -0.49 -34.18
N SER A 185 -12.05 -1.26 -34.91
CA SER A 185 -10.88 -1.96 -34.38
C SER A 185 -9.62 -1.28 -34.89
N LEU A 186 -8.70 -0.84 -34.02
CA LEU A 186 -7.26 -0.71 -34.30
C LEU A 186 -6.42 -0.35 -33.04
N LEU A 187 -7.02 0.19 -31.96
CA LEU A 187 -6.28 0.52 -30.72
C LEU A 187 -6.12 -0.65 -29.74
N THR A 188 -6.83 -1.75 -29.96
CA THR A 188 -6.90 -2.92 -29.06
C THR A 188 -5.60 -3.72 -28.99
N ASN A 189 -4.69 -3.57 -29.97
CA ASN A 189 -3.46 -4.37 -30.05
C ASN A 189 -2.25 -3.72 -29.35
N ILE A 190 -2.26 -2.40 -29.13
CA ILE A 190 -1.10 -1.69 -28.59
C ILE A 190 -1.09 -1.72 -27.05
N SER A 191 -2.25 -1.62 -26.40
CA SER A 191 -2.35 -1.56 -24.92
C SER A 191 -2.08 -2.91 -24.23
N THR A 192 -2.46 -4.03 -24.86
CA THR A 192 -2.30 -5.38 -24.30
C THR A 192 -0.83 -5.80 -24.26
N PHE A 193 0.00 -5.20 -25.13
CA PHE A 193 1.44 -5.44 -25.21
C PHE A 193 2.19 -4.77 -24.04
N TYR A 194 1.88 -3.51 -23.72
CA TYR A 194 2.54 -2.78 -22.63
C TYR A 194 2.27 -3.38 -21.24
N CYS A 195 1.06 -3.90 -21.02
CA CYS A 195 0.72 -4.50 -19.73
C CYS A 195 1.49 -5.80 -19.48
N LYS A 196 1.69 -6.64 -20.51
CA LYS A 196 2.53 -7.86 -20.39
C LYS A 196 4.02 -7.54 -20.27
N GLN A 197 4.51 -6.50 -20.94
CA GLN A 197 5.93 -6.19 -20.97
C GLN A 197 6.45 -5.55 -19.67
N LEU A 198 5.58 -4.84 -18.93
CA LEU A 198 5.87 -4.35 -17.58
C LEU A 198 6.01 -5.49 -16.55
N PHE A 199 5.40 -6.65 -16.77
CA PHE A 199 5.55 -7.84 -15.92
C PHE A 199 6.83 -8.65 -16.18
N SER A 200 7.46 -8.50 -17.36
CA SER A 200 8.73 -9.19 -17.68
C SER A 200 9.97 -8.48 -17.11
N ALA A 201 9.81 -7.26 -16.58
CA ALA A 201 10.92 -6.40 -16.16
C ALA A 201 11.16 -6.38 -14.64
N PHE A 202 10.43 -7.21 -13.86
CA PHE A 202 10.56 -7.32 -12.40
C PHE A 202 10.60 -8.77 -11.92
#